data_AF-A0A1E3H6D4-F1
#
_entry.id   AF-A0A1E3H6D4-F1
#
_cell.length_a   1.000
_cell.length_b   1.000
_cell.length_c   1.000
_cell.angle_alpha   90.00
_cell.angle_beta   90.00
_cell.angle_gamma   90.00
#
_symmetry.space_group_name_H-M   'P 1'
#
loop_
_entity.id
_entity.type
_entity.pdbx_description
1 polymer ?
#
loop_
_entity_poly.entity_id
_entity_poly.type
_entity_poly.pdbx_seq_one_letter_code
_entity_poly.pdbx_strand_id
1 'polypeptide(L)'
;MSTGFFGDIAPIKFAGPDSTDPFSFRYYDKNQLVMGKRMEDHLRFAACYWHSLTFAGLDPFGGMTFDRPWFKPGNEMEMAKLKANVAFELFQILDVPFFTFHDRDVAPEGASLPSPTAMSARSPTSLPGRSTRPA
;
A
#
# COMPACT_ATOMS: atom_id res chain seq x y z
N MET A 1 -11.72 7.48 -1.70
CA MET A 1 -11.65 8.66 -0.81
C MET A 1 -10.18 9.04 -0.78
N SER A 2 -9.81 10.22 -1.29
CA SER A 2 -8.42 10.69 -1.20
C SER A 2 -8.15 11.22 0.20
N THR A 3 -6.97 10.94 0.73
CA THR A 3 -6.49 11.46 2.02
C THR A 3 -5.83 12.83 1.86
N GLY A 4 -5.56 13.26 0.63
CA GLY A 4 -4.79 14.47 0.30
C GLY A 4 -3.28 14.34 0.52
N PHE A 5 -2.78 13.18 0.97
CA PHE A 5 -1.35 13.01 1.28
C PHE A 5 -0.45 13.13 0.05
N PHE A 6 -0.92 12.66 -1.11
CA PHE A 6 -0.18 12.74 -2.38
C PHE A 6 -0.59 13.97 -3.22
N GLY A 7 -1.35 14.91 -2.64
CA GLY A 7 -1.88 16.07 -3.36
C GLY A 7 -2.72 15.65 -4.57
N ASP A 8 -2.41 16.25 -5.73
CA ASP A 8 -3.17 16.05 -6.98
C ASP A 8 -2.54 14.99 -7.91
N ILE A 9 -1.66 14.12 -7.40
CA ILE A 9 -1.06 13.06 -8.21
C ILE A 9 -2.16 12.11 -8.70
N ALA A 10 -2.38 12.12 -10.02
CA ALA A 10 -3.31 11.21 -10.69
C ALA A 10 -2.75 9.78 -10.77
N PRO A 11 -3.60 8.76 -10.99
CA PRO A 11 -3.12 7.42 -11.27
C PRO A 11 -2.11 7.39 -12.43
N ILE A 12 -0.96 6.77 -12.17
CA ILE A 12 0.17 6.65 -13.09
C ILE A 12 -0.23 5.76 -14.26
N LYS A 13 -0.01 6.25 -15.48
CA LYS A 13 -0.37 5.55 -16.72
C LYS A 13 0.85 5.28 -17.57
N PHE A 14 0.71 4.31 -18.46
CA PHE A 14 1.67 4.10 -19.54
C PHE A 14 1.64 5.27 -20.53
N ALA A 15 2.80 5.82 -20.85
CA ALA A 15 2.98 6.92 -21.80
C ALA A 15 4.04 6.63 -22.88
N GLY A 16 4.65 5.44 -22.86
CA GLY A 16 5.65 5.03 -23.84
C GLY A 16 7.09 5.44 -23.49
N PRO A 17 8.07 4.89 -24.21
CA PRO A 17 9.50 4.97 -23.86
C PRO A 17 10.06 6.39 -23.91
N ASP A 18 9.50 7.24 -24.77
CA ASP A 18 9.96 8.63 -24.97
C ASP A 18 9.33 9.62 -23.98
N SER A 19 8.47 9.14 -23.06
CA SER A 19 7.82 10.01 -22.08
C SER A 19 8.84 10.71 -21.18
N THR A 20 8.71 12.03 -21.08
CA THR A 20 9.49 12.89 -20.18
C THR A 20 8.76 13.13 -18.85
N ASP A 21 7.50 12.75 -18.74
CA ASP A 21 6.72 12.88 -17.51
C ASP A 21 7.23 11.89 -16.45
N PRO A 22 7.75 12.36 -15.30
CA PRO A 22 8.21 11.48 -14.23
C PRO A 22 7.08 10.65 -13.60
N PHE A 23 5.81 11.07 -13.74
CA PHE A 23 4.63 10.38 -13.24
C PHE A 23 3.94 9.54 -14.33
N SER A 24 4.74 8.89 -15.18
CA SER A 24 4.26 7.97 -16.19
C SER A 24 5.14 6.71 -16.30
N PHE A 25 4.52 5.58 -16.62
CA PHE A 25 5.27 4.37 -16.96
C PHE A 25 5.77 4.46 -18.40
N ARG A 26 7.09 4.30 -18.57
CA ARG A 26 7.72 4.27 -19.90
C ARG A 26 7.61 2.92 -20.60
N TYR A 27 7.52 1.83 -19.83
CA TYR A 27 7.58 0.46 -20.35
C TYR A 27 6.49 -0.46 -19.83
N TYR A 28 5.89 -0.13 -18.68
CA TYR A 28 4.84 -0.95 -18.11
C TYR A 28 3.48 -0.53 -18.66
N ASP A 29 3.05 -1.19 -19.74
CA ASP A 29 1.65 -1.24 -20.13
C ASP A 29 1.03 -2.52 -19.60
N LYS A 30 0.16 -2.39 -18.59
CA LYS A 30 -0.49 -3.53 -17.93
C LYS A 30 -1.26 -4.44 -18.89
N ASN A 31 -1.76 -3.89 -19.99
CA ASN A 31 -2.56 -4.61 -20.99
C ASN A 31 -1.73 -5.21 -22.12
N GLN A 32 -0.46 -4.82 -22.25
CA GLN A 32 0.40 -5.36 -23.29
C GLN A 32 0.55 -6.86 -23.14
N LEU A 33 0.30 -7.59 -24.23
CA LEU A 33 0.51 -9.02 -24.30
C LEU A 33 1.99 -9.32 -24.56
N VAL A 34 2.61 -10.07 -23.65
CA VAL A 34 3.95 -10.61 -23.78
C VAL A 34 3.83 -12.13 -23.77
N MET A 35 4.22 -12.78 -24.86
CA MET A 35 4.10 -14.24 -25.02
C MET A 35 2.68 -14.76 -24.68
N GLY A 36 1.65 -14.05 -25.13
CA GLY A 36 0.24 -14.44 -24.97
C GLY A 36 -0.39 -14.14 -23.60
N LYS A 37 0.30 -13.45 -22.69
CA LYS A 37 -0.21 -13.09 -21.36
C LYS A 37 0.06 -11.62 -21.05
N ARG A 38 -0.87 -10.95 -20.35
CA ARG A 38 -0.75 -9.51 -20.03
C ARG A 38 0.43 -9.26 -19.11
N MET A 39 1.10 -8.12 -19.26
CA MET A 39 2.23 -7.77 -18.39
C MET A 39 1.87 -7.80 -16.90
N GLU A 40 0.67 -7.34 -16.51
CA GLU A 40 0.27 -7.39 -15.09
C GLU A 40 0.18 -8.82 -14.55
N ASP A 41 -0.22 -9.77 -15.39
CA ASP A 41 -0.36 -11.18 -14.98
C ASP A 41 1.00 -11.87 -14.89
N HIS A 42 1.99 -11.39 -15.65
CA HIS A 42 3.37 -11.85 -15.55
C HIS A 42 4.05 -11.29 -14.30
N LEU A 43 4.00 -9.97 -14.13
CA LEU A 43 4.81 -9.26 -13.14
C LEU A 43 4.18 -9.28 -11.76
N ARG A 44 2.84 -9.18 -11.69
CA ARG A 44 2.06 -9.27 -10.45
C ARG A 44 2.63 -8.39 -9.34
N PHE A 45 2.93 -7.13 -9.67
CA PHE A 45 3.61 -6.22 -8.76
C PHE A 45 2.88 -6.10 -7.42
N ALA A 46 3.67 -6.07 -6.35
CA ALA A 46 3.20 -5.87 -5.00
C ALA A 46 3.93 -4.69 -4.35
N ALA A 47 3.20 -3.77 -3.74
CA ALA A 47 3.80 -2.74 -2.90
C ALA A 47 4.19 -3.30 -1.52
N CYS A 48 5.43 -3.07 -1.10
CA CYS A 48 5.88 -3.45 0.25
C CYS A 48 5.42 -2.38 1.26
N TYR A 49 4.52 -2.75 2.17
CA TYR A 49 3.94 -1.82 3.14
C TYR A 49 4.98 -1.27 4.12
N TRP A 50 5.86 -2.13 4.67
CA TRP A 50 6.90 -1.72 5.62
C TRP A 50 7.78 -0.60 5.06
N HIS A 51 8.44 -0.86 3.94
CA HIS A 51 9.34 0.12 3.31
C HIS A 51 8.60 1.38 2.85
N SER A 52 7.39 1.22 2.29
CA SER A 52 6.67 2.35 1.72
C SER A 52 6.14 3.29 2.81
N LEU A 53 5.62 2.76 3.92
CA LEU A 53 4.79 3.53 4.87
C LEU A 53 5.28 3.50 6.32
N THR A 54 5.96 2.44 6.75
CA THR A 54 6.37 2.27 8.16
C THR A 54 7.81 2.71 8.40
N PHE A 55 8.73 2.47 7.46
CA PHE A 55 10.12 2.88 7.60
C PHE A 55 10.24 4.42 7.64
N ALA A 56 10.87 4.93 8.69
CA ALA A 56 10.92 6.36 8.99
C ALA A 56 12.20 7.06 8.45
N GLY A 57 13.02 6.35 7.67
CA GLY A 57 14.24 6.90 7.09
C GLY A 57 15.44 6.95 8.03
N LEU A 58 15.43 6.14 9.10
CA LEU A 58 16.55 6.01 10.05
C LEU A 58 17.67 5.11 9.50
N ASP A 59 18.88 5.32 9.98
CA ASP A 59 20.05 4.46 9.73
C ASP A 59 20.88 4.28 11.03
N PRO A 60 21.91 3.42 11.06
CA PRO A 60 22.70 3.20 12.27
C PRO A 60 23.42 4.44 12.83
N PHE A 61 23.48 5.53 12.08
CA PHE A 61 24.19 6.76 12.40
C PHE A 61 23.26 7.98 12.57
N GLY A 62 21.95 7.82 12.37
CA GLY A 62 21.00 8.93 12.33
C GLY A 62 19.54 8.55 12.62
N GLY A 63 18.76 9.55 13.02
CA GLY A 63 17.35 9.39 13.40
C GLY A 63 16.36 9.44 12.23
N MET A 64 15.08 9.58 12.56
CA MET A 64 13.98 9.71 11.60
C MET A 64 14.16 10.93 10.68
N THR A 65 13.96 10.72 9.38
CA THR A 65 14.07 11.77 8.35
C THR A 65 12.76 12.03 7.61
N PHE A 66 11.80 11.09 7.64
CA PHE A 66 10.50 11.27 7.00
C PHE A 66 9.49 11.93 7.94
N ASP A 67 8.95 13.09 7.55
CA ASP A 67 7.84 13.74 8.24
C ASP A 67 6.50 13.25 7.68
N ARG A 68 5.92 12.23 8.33
CA ARG A 68 4.62 11.66 7.92
C ARG A 68 3.60 11.82 9.05
N PRO A 69 2.33 12.14 8.75
CA PRO A 69 1.32 12.42 9.77
C PRO A 69 1.16 11.32 10.82
N TRP A 70 1.27 10.05 10.41
CA TRP A 70 1.12 8.88 11.29
C TRP A 70 2.34 8.57 12.16
N PHE A 71 3.44 9.34 12.07
CA PHE A 71 4.55 9.27 13.02
C PHE A 71 4.41 10.27 14.17
N LYS A 72 3.42 11.17 14.12
CA LYS A 72 3.19 12.16 15.16
C LYS A 72 2.56 11.52 16.40
N PRO A 73 2.82 12.05 17.62
CA PRO A 73 2.17 11.57 18.83
C PRO A 73 0.63 11.59 18.72
N GLY A 74 -0.03 10.54 19.21
CA GLY A 74 -1.48 10.43 19.16
C GLY A 74 -1.99 9.02 19.45
N ASN A 75 -3.26 8.76 19.15
CA ASN A 75 -3.83 7.42 19.26
C ASN A 75 -3.26 6.51 18.17
N GLU A 76 -2.53 5.47 18.56
CA GLU A 76 -1.81 4.57 17.63
C GLU A 76 -2.74 3.86 16.63
N MET A 77 -3.95 3.47 17.06
CA MET A 77 -4.91 2.80 16.18
C MET A 77 -5.48 3.77 15.14
N GLU A 78 -5.71 5.04 15.50
CA GLU A 78 -6.10 6.06 14.53
C GLU A 78 -4.98 6.36 13.54
N MET A 79 -3.73 6.38 13.98
CA MET A 79 -2.56 6.52 13.09
C MET A 79 -2.42 5.32 12.14
N ALA A 80 -2.68 4.10 12.62
CA ALA A 80 -2.70 2.90 11.79
C ALA A 80 -3.78 2.95 10.70
N LYS A 81 -5.00 3.41 11.04
CA LYS A 81 -6.09 3.61 10.07
C LYS A 81 -5.74 4.69 9.04
N LEU A 82 -5.18 5.82 9.47
CA LEU A 82 -4.72 6.88 8.56
C LEU A 82 -3.67 6.34 7.59
N LYS A 83 -2.65 5.63 8.10
CA LYS A 83 -1.62 4.99 7.28
C LYS A 83 -2.22 4.00 6.29
N ALA A 84 -3.21 3.21 6.69
CA ALA A 84 -3.92 2.30 5.79
C ALA A 84 -4.68 3.05 4.69
N ASN A 85 -5.39 4.13 5.00
CA ASN A 85 -6.06 4.93 3.98
C ASN A 85 -5.07 5.50 2.95
N VAL A 86 -3.93 6.03 3.43
CA VAL A 86 -2.85 6.53 2.56
C VAL A 86 -2.22 5.40 1.74
N ALA A 87 -2.11 4.20 2.31
CA ALA A 87 -1.62 3.02 1.58
C ALA A 87 -2.49 2.70 0.37
N PHE A 88 -3.80 2.60 0.57
CA PHE A 88 -4.73 2.29 -0.53
C PHE A 88 -4.77 3.40 -1.58
N GLU A 89 -4.59 4.66 -1.19
CA GLU A 89 -4.40 5.76 -2.15
C GLU A 89 -3.12 5.59 -2.97
N LEU A 90 -1.98 5.27 -2.33
CA LEU A 90 -0.74 4.96 -3.05
C LEU A 90 -0.91 3.79 -4.03
N PHE A 91 -1.61 2.73 -3.62
CA PHE A 91 -1.84 1.57 -4.47
C PHE A 91 -2.70 1.90 -5.69
N GLN A 92 -3.70 2.77 -5.51
CA GLN A 92 -4.52 3.30 -6.60
C GLN A 92 -3.73 4.20 -7.54
N ILE A 93 -2.85 5.06 -7.00
CA ILE A 93 -1.98 5.92 -7.78
C ILE A 93 -1.04 5.07 -8.64
N LEU A 94 -0.38 4.08 -8.05
CA LEU A 94 0.55 3.22 -8.78
C LEU A 94 -0.13 2.15 -9.66
N ASP A 95 -1.44 1.98 -9.55
CA ASP A 95 -2.22 0.91 -10.21
C ASP A 95 -1.63 -0.49 -9.96
N VAL A 96 -1.24 -0.77 -8.71
CA VAL A 96 -0.64 -2.06 -8.32
C VAL A 96 -1.71 -3.04 -7.77
N PRO A 97 -1.71 -4.31 -8.22
CA PRO A 97 -2.76 -5.27 -7.85
C PRO A 97 -2.57 -5.93 -6.47
N PHE A 98 -1.35 -5.91 -5.92
CA PHE A 98 -1.02 -6.59 -4.68
C PHE A 98 -0.25 -5.68 -3.72
N PHE A 99 -0.20 -6.08 -2.46
CA PHE A 99 0.68 -5.51 -1.45
C PHE A 99 1.09 -6.58 -0.44
N THR A 100 2.21 -6.36 0.24
CA THR A 100 2.72 -7.25 1.30
C THR A 100 2.91 -6.48 2.59
N PHE A 101 2.70 -7.14 3.73
CA PHE A 101 2.81 -6.54 5.05
C PHE A 101 3.20 -7.58 6.09
N HIS A 102 3.87 -7.13 7.15
CA HIS A 102 3.93 -7.84 8.43
C HIS A 102 2.75 -7.38 9.30
N ASP A 103 2.32 -8.22 10.23
CA ASP A 103 1.28 -7.88 11.22
C ASP A 103 1.55 -6.55 11.94
N ARG A 104 2.81 -6.30 12.33
CA ARG A 104 3.26 -5.05 12.99
C ARG A 104 3.24 -3.83 12.08
N ASP A 105 3.19 -4.01 10.76
CA ASP A 105 3.11 -2.89 9.83
C ASP A 105 1.73 -2.24 9.86
N VAL A 106 0.68 -3.02 10.04
CA VAL A 106 -0.71 -2.57 9.84
C VAL A 106 -1.44 -2.28 11.15
N ALA A 107 -0.94 -2.75 12.29
CA ALA A 107 -1.54 -2.52 13.59
C ALA A 107 -0.50 -2.37 14.72
N PRO A 108 -0.79 -1.53 15.74
CA PRO A 108 0.04 -1.44 16.94
C PRO A 108 -0.02 -2.72 17.78
N GLU A 109 0.91 -2.86 18.74
CA GLU A 109 0.88 -4.03 19.63
C GLU A 109 -0.27 -3.91 20.62
N GLY A 110 -0.91 -5.04 20.90
CA GLY A 110 -1.73 -5.14 22.11
C GLY A 110 -0.84 -5.23 23.35
N ALA A 111 -1.42 -4.95 24.52
CA ALA A 111 -0.72 -5.12 25.80
C ALA A 111 -0.34 -6.58 26.11
N SER A 112 -0.99 -7.55 25.47
CA SER A 112 -0.71 -8.97 25.58
C SER A 112 -1.16 -9.71 24.33
N LEU A 113 -0.66 -10.93 24.13
CA LEU A 113 -1.23 -11.83 23.12
C LEU A 113 -2.72 -12.07 23.43
N PRO A 114 -3.61 -12.01 22.43
CA PRO A 114 -5.01 -12.34 22.63
C PRO A 114 -5.17 -13.82 22.99
N SER A 115 -6.14 -14.14 23.85
CA SER A 115 -6.46 -15.53 24.14
C SER A 115 -6.90 -16.25 22.86
N PRO A 116 -6.68 -17.58 22.72
CA PRO A 116 -7.06 -18.34 21.53
C PRO A 116 -8.52 -18.13 21.08
N THR A 117 -9.41 -17.84 22.03
CA THR A 117 -10.84 -17.59 21.78
C THR A 117 -11.13 -16.23 21.10
N ALA A 118 -10.26 -15.24 21.28
CA ALA A 118 -10.46 -13.90 20.73
C ALA A 118 -10.08 -13.78 19.24
N MET A 119 -9.20 -14.66 18.73
CA MET A 119 -8.82 -14.67 17.30
C MET A 119 -9.96 -15.08 16.37
N SER A 120 -10.96 -15.84 16.86
CA SER A 120 -12.11 -16.27 16.05
C SER A 120 -13.18 -15.18 15.84
N ALA A 121 -13.09 -14.03 16.52
CA ALA A 121 -14.18 -13.04 16.58
C ALA A 121 -13.95 -11.77 15.73
N ARG A 122 -12.79 -11.59 15.11
CA ARG A 122 -12.56 -10.48 14.15
C ARG A 122 -12.79 -10.98 12.72
N SER A 123 -14.06 -11.04 12.34
CA SER A 123 -14.49 -11.33 10.96
C SER A 123 -13.83 -10.38 9.93
N PRO A 124 -13.60 -10.81 8.67
CA PRO A 124 -12.92 -10.02 7.64
C PRO A 124 -13.76 -8.86 7.05
N THR A 125 -14.85 -8.47 7.70
CA THR A 125 -15.94 -7.67 7.09
C THR A 125 -15.63 -6.19 6.87
N SER A 126 -14.40 -5.73 7.08
CA SER A 126 -14.03 -4.31 6.95
C SER A 126 -13.14 -3.96 5.76
N LEU A 127 -12.82 -4.92 4.88
CA LEU A 127 -12.19 -4.59 3.59
C LEU A 127 -13.27 -4.48 2.50
N PRO A 128 -13.61 -3.27 2.01
CA PRO A 128 -14.58 -3.13 0.94
C PRO A 128 -14.02 -3.66 -0.39
N GLY A 129 -14.77 -4.53 -1.07
CA GLY A 129 -14.64 -4.67 -2.53
C GLY A 129 -14.34 -6.03 -3.16
N ARG A 130 -14.46 -7.18 -2.48
CA ARG A 130 -14.26 -8.49 -3.15
C ARG A 130 -15.59 -9.21 -3.46
N SER A 131 -16.11 -8.95 -4.66
CA SER A 131 -17.04 -9.86 -5.34
C SER A 131 -16.24 -11.10 -5.78
N THR A 132 -16.42 -12.21 -5.07
CA THR A 132 -15.92 -13.52 -5.52
C THR A 132 -16.91 -14.07 -6.55
N ARG A 133 -16.55 -14.08 -7.84
CA ARG A 133 -17.21 -15.01 -8.78
C ARG A 133 -16.55 -16.38 -8.65
N PRO A 134 -17.32 -17.47 -8.57
CA PRO A 134 -16.79 -18.82 -8.62
C PRO A 134 -16.33 -19.19 -10.05
N ALA A 135 -15.42 -20.15 -10.11
CA ALA A 135 -14.84 -20.72 -11.34
C ALA A 135 -15.90 -21.43 -12.20
#